data_AF-A0A175RGK6-F1
#
_entry.id   AF-A0A175RGK6-F1
#
_cell.length_a   1.000
_cell.length_b   1.000
_cell.length_c   1.000
_cell.angle_alpha   90.00
_cell.angle_beta   90.00
_cell.angle_gamma   90.00
#
_symmetry.space_group_name_H-M   'P 1'
#
loop_
_entity.id
_entity.type
_entity.pdbx_description
1 polymer ?
#
loop_
_entity_poly.entity_id
_entity_poly.type
_entity_poly.pdbx_seq_one_letter_code
_entity_poly.pdbx_strand_id
1 'polypeptide(L)' 'MNRRRTAETIATAIVASGTDTATVANAAGVPVASLVEHLHTGELTMPEIVRVSGVLRLRPEDLFAGAAA' A
#
# COMPACT_ATOMS: atom_id res chain seq x y z
N MET A 1 -12.39 -6.64 -6.43
CA MET A 1 -11.32 -5.98 -5.63
C MET A 1 -11.41 -4.48 -5.87
N ASN A 2 -11.64 -3.68 -4.83
CA ASN A 2 -11.71 -2.22 -4.99
C ASN A 2 -10.31 -1.63 -4.75
N ARG A 3 -9.50 -1.53 -5.83
CA ARG A 3 -8.06 -1.20 -5.76
C ARG A 3 -7.78 0.14 -5.08
N ARG A 4 -8.70 1.10 -5.26
CA ARG A 4 -8.68 2.40 -4.58
C ARG A 4 -8.68 2.27 -3.06
N ARG A 5 -9.50 1.38 -2.51
CA ARG A 5 -9.56 1.14 -1.07
C ARG A 5 -8.26 0.53 -0.54
N THR A 6 -7.68 -0.40 -1.29
CA THR A 6 -6.39 -0.99 -0.93
C THR A 6 -5.27 0.07 -0.92
N ALA A 7 -5.30 1.00 -1.87
CA ALA A 7 -4.38 2.14 -1.89
C ALA A 7 -4.53 3.03 -0.64
N GLU A 8 -5.76 3.35 -0.25
CA GLU A 8 -6.07 4.13 0.95
C GLU A 8 -5.61 3.43 2.24
N THR A 9 -5.82 2.11 2.34
CA THR A 9 -5.33 1.30 3.47
C THR A 9 -3.81 1.31 3.54
N ILE A 10 -3.12 1.12 2.41
CA ILE A 10 -1.66 1.15 2.37
C ILE A 10 -1.15 2.55 2.74
N ALA A 11 -1.72 3.62 2.19
CA ALA A 11 -1.34 4.99 2.54
C ALA A 11 -1.51 5.26 4.04
N THR A 12 -2.62 4.80 4.62
CA THR A 12 -2.87 4.90 6.06
C THR A 12 -1.84 4.13 6.88
N ALA A 13 -1.49 2.92 6.45
CA ALA A 13 -0.49 2.09 7.12
C ALA A 13 0.92 2.69 7.08
N ILE A 14 1.30 3.32 5.96
CA ILE A 14 2.56 4.07 5.85
C ILE A 14 2.63 5.13 6.96
N VAL A 15 1.59 5.97 7.05
CA VAL A 15 1.50 7.02 8.09
C VAL A 15 1.51 6.42 9.50
N ALA A 16 0.72 5.36 9.75
CA ALA A 16 0.62 4.72 11.06
C ALA A 16 1.92 4.07 11.52
N SER A 17 2.75 3.60 10.58
CA SER A 17 4.07 3.04 10.90
C SER A 17 5.14 4.10 11.20
N GLY A 18 4.82 5.40 11.08
CA GLY A 18 5.75 6.49 11.35
C GLY A 18 6.89 6.61 10.33
N THR A 19 6.70 6.05 9.13
CA THR A 19 7.66 6.11 8.02
C THR A 19 7.12 6.97 6.88
N ASP A 20 7.97 7.28 5.91
CA ASP A 20 7.56 7.92 4.66
C ASP A 20 7.40 6.92 3.50
N THR A 21 6.67 7.33 2.46
CA THR A 21 6.40 6.54 1.26
C THR A 21 7.68 6.17 0.49
N ALA A 22 8.72 7.02 0.50
CA ALA A 22 9.96 6.75 -0.21
C ALA A 22 10.75 5.61 0.46
N THR A 23 10.82 5.61 1.79
CA THR A 23 11.42 4.52 2.57
C THR A 23 10.73 3.19 2.27
N VAL A 24 9.39 3.17 2.23
CA VAL A 24 8.61 1.96 1.92
C VAL A 24 8.80 1.53 0.47
N ALA A 25 8.78 2.47 -0.48
CA ALA A 25 9.02 2.19 -1.90
C ALA A 25 10.40 1.57 -2.12
N ASN A 26 11.44 2.15 -1.52
CA ASN A 26 12.81 1.64 -1.60
C ASN A 26 12.92 0.23 -1.02
N ALA A 27 12.35 -0.01 0.17
CA ALA A 27 12.34 -1.33 0.79
C ALA A 27 11.52 -2.36 -0.03
N ALA A 28 10.47 -1.92 -0.70
CA ALA A 28 9.61 -2.75 -1.56
C ALA A 28 10.19 -2.93 -2.98
N GLY A 29 11.31 -2.27 -3.33
CA GLY A 29 11.86 -2.29 -4.68
C GLY A 29 10.92 -1.70 -5.73
N VAL A 30 10.12 -0.70 -5.35
CA VAL A 30 9.18 0.01 -6.23
C VAL A 30 9.69 1.43 -6.45
N PRO A 31 9.62 2.00 -7.67
CA PRO A 31 9.95 3.41 -7.88
C PRO A 31 9.07 4.31 -7.02
N VAL A 32 9.68 5.25 -6.28
CA VAL A 32 8.96 6.16 -5.38
C VAL A 32 7.85 6.92 -6.10
N ALA A 33 8.15 7.47 -7.28
CA ALA A 33 7.17 8.22 -8.07
C ALA A 33 5.97 7.36 -8.47
N SER A 34 6.21 6.11 -8.91
CA SER A 34 5.14 5.17 -9.26
C SER A 34 4.30 4.80 -8.05
N LEU A 35 4.92 4.51 -6.89
CA LEU A 35 4.14 4.20 -5.69
C LEU A 35 3.26 5.37 -5.25
N VAL A 36 3.77 6.60 -5.29
CA VAL A 36 3.00 7.81 -4.98
C VAL A 36 1.84 7.98 -5.95
N GLU A 37 2.08 7.84 -7.25
CA GLU A 37 1.05 7.94 -8.29
C GLU A 37 -0.03 6.85 -8.12
N HIS A 38 0.37 5.60 -7.89
CA HIS A 38 -0.57 4.49 -7.71
C HIS A 38 -1.37 4.62 -6.41
N LEU A 39 -0.76 5.14 -5.34
CA LEU A 39 -1.50 5.45 -4.10
C LEU A 39 -2.52 6.58 -4.31
N HIS A 40 -2.22 7.56 -5.16
CA HIS A 40 -3.11 8.66 -5.47
C HIS A 40 -4.26 8.25 -6.41
N THR A 41 -3.96 7.49 -7.46
CA THR A 41 -4.92 7.06 -8.48
C THR A 41 -5.72 5.83 -8.04
N GLY A 42 -5.17 5.03 -7.13
CA GLY A 42 -5.74 3.75 -6.72
C GLY A 42 -5.35 2.58 -7.62
N GLU A 43 -4.44 2.77 -8.58
CA GLU A 43 -4.03 1.76 -9.57
C GLU A 43 -2.80 0.96 -9.13
N LEU A 44 -2.75 0.50 -7.87
CA LEU A 44 -1.69 -0.43 -7.46
C LEU A 44 -1.85 -1.79 -8.15
N THR A 45 -0.75 -2.30 -8.69
CA THR A 45 -0.69 -3.66 -9.21
C THR A 45 -0.58 -4.67 -8.07
N MET A 46 -1.04 -5.90 -8.28
CA MET A 46 -0.92 -6.97 -7.27
C MET A 46 0.52 -7.21 -6.79
N PRO A 47 1.55 -7.22 -7.66
CA PRO A 47 2.93 -7.32 -7.21
C PRO A 47 3.36 -6.18 -6.29
N GLU A 48 2.93 -4.95 -6.56
CA GLU A 48 3.22 -3.81 -5.70
C GLU A 48 2.52 -3.92 -4.35
N ILE A 49 1.23 -4.31 -4.35
CA ILE A 49 0.47 -4.57 -3.12
C ILE A 49 1.22 -5.59 -2.26
N VAL A 50 1.59 -6.74 -2.83
CA VAL A 50 2.29 -7.80 -2.08
C VAL A 50 3.62 -7.31 -1.50
N ARG A 51 4.44 -6.59 -2.28
CA ARG A 51 5.74 -6.09 -1.80
C ARG A 51 5.59 -5.03 -0.72
N VAL A 52 4.73 -4.03 -0.95
CA VAL A 52 4.51 -2.92 -0.01
C VAL A 52 3.86 -3.40 1.28
N SER A 53 2.85 -4.27 1.19
CA SER A 53 2.22 -4.87 2.37
C SER A 53 3.19 -5.76 3.15
N GLY A 54 4.11 -6.45 2.47
CA GLY A 54 5.18 -7.21 3.12
C GLY A 54 6.14 -6.33 3.94
N VAL A 55 6.56 -5.18 3.38
CA VAL A 55 7.39 -4.19 4.09
C VAL A 55 6.65 -3.65 5.32
N LEU A 56 5.37 -3.31 5.15
CA LEU A 56 4.52 -2.78 6.22
C LEU A 56 4.01 -3.85 7.20
N ARG A 57 4.35 -5.14 6.97
CA ARG A 57 3.87 -6.30 7.73
C ARG A 57 2.34 -6.34 7.87
N LEU A 58 1.63 -5.86 6.86
CA LEU A 58 0.17 -5.90 6.82
C LEU A 58 -0.28 -7.33 6.55
N ARG A 59 -1.28 -7.79 7.30
CA ARG A 59 -1.91 -9.07 6.99
C ARG A 59 -2.87 -8.88 5.81
N PRO A 60 -3.13 -9.94 5.03
CA PRO A 60 -4.11 -9.87 3.94
C PRO A 60 -5.46 -9.35 4.44
N GLU A 61 -5.91 -9.82 5.61
CA GLU A 61 -7.15 -9.34 6.25
C GLU A 61 -7.16 -7.82 6.50
N ASP A 62 -6.04 -7.19 6.84
CA ASP A 62 -5.97 -5.74 7.07
C ASP A 62 -6.19 -4.95 5.77
N LEU A 63 -5.79 -5.52 4.62
CA LEU A 63 -6.01 -4.94 3.29
C LEU A 63 -7.46 -5.09 2.80
N PHE A 64 -8.20 -6.06 3.36
CA PHE A 64 -9.54 -6.46 2.92
C PHE A 64 -10.64 -6.23 3.97
N ALA A 65 -10.30 -5.83 5.20
CA ALA A 65 -11.23 -5.62 6.33
C ALA A 65 -12.33 -4.59 6.07
N GLY A 66 -12.24 -3.89 4.94
CA GLY A 66 -13.32 -3.08 4.42
C GLY A 66 -14.52 -3.81 3.81
N ALA A 67 -14.43 -5.11 3.50
CA ALA A 67 -15.51 -5.87 2.88
C ALA A 67 -16.59 -6.37 3.85
N ALA A 68 -16.47 -6.04 5.14
CA ALA A 68 -17.44 -6.37 6.18
C ALA A 68 -17.89 -5.10 6.92
N ALA A 69 -18.72 -4.29 6.27
CA ALA A 69 -19.64 -3.35 6.90
C ALA A 69 -20.75 -3.03 5.90
#